data_AF-A0A2G6DKU9-F1
#
_entry.id   AF-A0A2G6DKU9-F1
#
_cell.length_a   1.000
_cell.length_b   1.000
_cell.length_c   1.000
_cell.angle_alpha   90.00
_cell.angle_beta   90.00
_cell.angle_gamma   90.00
#
_symmetry.space_group_name_H-M   'P 1'
#
loop_
_entity.id
_entity.type
_entity.pdbx_description
1 polymer ?
#
loop_
_entity_poly.entity_id
_entity_poly.type
_entity_poly.pdbx_seq_one_letter_code
_entity_poly.pdbx_strand_id
1 'polypeptide(L)'
;MRSSGLRQLYPLIILTLLGLLHACTPSAPVIPKAAVGNNLPLDAIPIETEAQAARPTWNFGQHPSGRRAPFKQHTAQHQTRTQAARLPRPTKRTQTPANSTSSIPRLTPAVPSKTVVKPSIELGNQLLAQGKKQAAADVYYRSAFSYASPQRERIILQAAELAASLGENHLTNSYLQRIPPASLQGENFARYQYIQALLALQNKQANQALGLLPRGLAPLSPGLRDKVLLVRNRAIQLGGTAIPNYSGQQQYTSSAYPSAPLAAIQTPPMAATTIALPQASDKMAVLLTQSGPLAAVSAEIYQGIQEVQASQGGHTKLYSVSANNALQQYQQAVADGANIVVGPLDKEALAVLLRNPQALSVPILTLNYNTEVASPPTLFQFGLSPEDEAQQIAELTTARGQRQAIVMVPDSAWGKRLADSFIRVYQSHGGQVISLVNYPNRDAGTYLQHVQTALANGRGANMVFLGASPTQARLLRPLLQAQAGMLPVYATSHIFSGRSEPNKDVDLDGTIYTEIPLVLEGIKNGSLNLLKFPRLYAMGADAAMIAAQLPALAQRQQLRGKTGDIRLGPNHSIQRRLNLATFINGVPTPLE
;
A
#
# COMPACT_ATOMS: atom_id res chain seq x y z
N MET A 1 -5.51 53.55 40.48
CA MET A 1 -6.59 52.80 41.17
C MET A 1 -6.08 51.40 41.51
N ARG A 2 -6.49 50.83 42.65
CA ARG A 2 -6.11 49.51 43.21
C ARG A 2 -4.61 49.26 43.39
N SER A 3 -4.21 49.08 44.65
CA SER A 3 -2.87 48.66 45.07
C SER A 3 -2.93 47.90 46.40
N SER A 4 -1.88 47.11 46.67
CA SER A 4 -1.43 46.66 48.00
C SER A 4 -2.25 45.61 48.78
N GLY A 5 -1.62 44.44 48.99
CA GLY A 5 -1.94 43.44 50.00
C GLY A 5 -1.29 42.09 49.66
N LEU A 6 -0.50 41.42 50.50
CA LEU A 6 0.02 41.74 51.84
C LEU A 6 1.50 41.28 51.93
N ARG A 7 2.26 41.70 52.96
CA ARG A 7 3.64 41.21 53.22
C ARG A 7 3.72 40.32 54.47
N GLN A 8 4.57 39.30 54.32
CA GLN A 8 5.31 38.46 55.29
C GLN A 8 5.31 38.84 56.79
N LEU A 9 5.49 37.81 57.62
CA LEU A 9 6.48 37.82 58.71
C LEU A 9 7.09 36.41 58.93
N TYR A 10 8.38 36.36 59.25
CA TYR A 10 9.22 35.20 59.64
C TYR A 10 9.96 35.60 60.93
N PRO A 11 10.46 34.66 61.76
CA PRO A 11 11.94 34.58 61.88
C PRO A 11 12.56 33.21 62.30
N LEU A 12 13.79 32.96 61.81
CA LEU A 12 14.89 32.13 62.38
C LEU A 12 14.63 30.61 62.60
N ILE A 13 15.61 29.70 62.65
CA ILE A 13 17.00 29.71 63.19
C ILE A 13 18.08 29.33 62.12
N ILE A 14 19.37 29.49 62.45
CA ILE A 14 20.56 29.43 61.56
C ILE A 14 21.67 28.53 62.17
N LEU A 15 22.52 27.91 61.32
CA LEU A 15 23.97 27.54 61.44
C LEU A 15 24.26 26.19 60.71
N THR A 16 24.97 26.14 59.56
CA THR A 16 26.45 26.05 59.30
C THR A 16 27.12 24.70 59.66
N LEU A 17 28.15 24.18 58.97
CA LEU A 17 29.17 24.76 58.06
C LEU A 17 29.69 23.74 56.98
N LEU A 18 30.65 24.16 56.13
CA LEU A 18 31.45 23.44 55.10
C LEU A 18 32.03 22.07 55.54
N GLY A 19 32.46 21.13 54.66
CA GLY A 19 32.66 21.11 53.18
C GLY A 19 32.98 19.68 52.69
N LEU A 20 33.74 19.37 51.61
CA LEU A 20 34.46 20.22 50.63
C LEU A 20 34.63 19.50 49.24
N LEU A 21 35.81 18.99 48.82
CA LEU A 21 36.10 18.38 47.50
C LEU A 21 37.19 17.28 47.55
N HIS A 22 37.07 16.23 46.70
CA HIS A 22 38.13 15.69 45.81
C HIS A 22 37.54 14.70 44.78
N ALA A 23 38.28 14.37 43.70
CA ALA A 23 37.77 13.64 42.53
C ALA A 23 38.45 12.27 42.32
N CYS A 24 37.75 11.35 41.62
CA CYS A 24 38.36 10.18 40.97
C CYS A 24 37.51 9.72 39.76
N THR A 25 38.09 8.92 38.86
CA THR A 25 37.53 8.52 37.57
C THR A 25 36.68 7.24 37.61
N PRO A 26 35.78 7.01 36.63
CA PRO A 26 35.04 5.75 36.51
C PRO A 26 35.90 4.64 35.87
N SER A 27 36.06 3.52 36.58
CA SER A 27 36.71 2.30 36.05
C SER A 27 35.73 1.43 35.26
N ALA A 28 36.21 0.78 34.20
CA ALA A 28 35.42 -0.13 33.38
C ALA A 28 35.15 -1.48 34.08
N PRO A 29 33.99 -2.14 33.84
CA PRO A 29 33.70 -3.47 34.36
C PRO A 29 34.51 -4.56 33.65
N VAL A 30 35.15 -5.43 34.42
CA VAL A 30 35.96 -6.56 33.93
C VAL A 30 35.07 -7.80 33.69
N ILE A 31 35.31 -8.49 32.57
CA ILE A 31 34.65 -9.77 32.24
C ILE A 31 35.40 -10.93 32.94
N PRO A 32 34.74 -11.78 33.75
CA PRO A 32 35.36 -12.96 34.35
C PRO A 32 35.59 -14.08 33.32
N LYS A 33 36.67 -14.85 33.47
CA LYS A 33 37.10 -15.87 32.48
C LYS A 33 37.64 -17.14 33.14
N ALA A 34 36.90 -18.24 33.05
CA ALA A 34 37.29 -19.62 33.43
C ALA A 34 36.22 -20.59 32.86
N ALA A 35 36.50 -21.83 32.42
CA ALA A 35 37.76 -22.53 32.09
C ALA A 35 37.44 -23.52 30.93
N VAL A 36 38.17 -23.51 29.81
CA VAL A 36 39.34 -24.37 29.47
C VAL A 36 39.01 -25.87 29.28
N GLY A 37 39.27 -26.37 28.06
CA GLY A 37 39.32 -27.80 27.69
C GLY A 37 38.46 -28.15 26.46
N ASN A 38 38.99 -28.74 25.37
CA ASN A 38 40.39 -28.95 25.02
C ASN A 38 40.59 -29.20 23.50
N ASN A 39 41.85 -29.25 23.06
CA ASN A 39 42.39 -29.73 21.78
C ASN A 39 42.46 -28.78 20.55
N LEU A 40 43.67 -28.79 19.98
CA LEU A 40 44.25 -28.12 18.80
C LEU A 40 44.31 -29.13 17.61
N PRO A 41 44.87 -28.83 16.41
CA PRO A 41 45.56 -27.61 15.93
C PRO A 41 44.87 -26.93 14.71
N LEU A 42 45.12 -25.68 14.31
CA LEU A 42 46.34 -24.87 14.15
C LEU A 42 47.17 -25.23 12.90
N ASP A 43 47.18 -24.36 11.88
CA ASP A 43 48.30 -24.27 10.94
C ASP A 43 48.45 -22.86 10.32
N ALA A 44 49.61 -22.63 9.69
CA ALA A 44 50.29 -21.35 9.41
C ALA A 44 49.52 -20.13 8.85
N ILE A 45 50.01 -18.94 9.27
CA ILE A 45 49.93 -17.65 8.54
C ILE A 45 51.14 -17.56 7.58
N PRO A 46 51.12 -16.70 6.55
CA PRO A 46 51.99 -15.50 6.65
C PRO A 46 51.36 -14.20 6.16
N ILE A 47 52.03 -13.09 6.50
CA ILE A 47 51.71 -11.71 6.09
C ILE A 47 52.70 -11.31 4.98
N GLU A 48 52.24 -10.60 3.96
CA GLU A 48 53.11 -9.80 3.08
C GLU A 48 52.59 -8.36 2.94
N THR A 49 53.47 -7.47 2.46
CA THR A 49 53.36 -6.01 2.61
C THR A 49 53.69 -5.31 1.29
N GLU A 50 53.21 -4.07 1.14
CA GLU A 50 53.58 -3.07 0.12
C GLU A 50 53.31 -3.37 -1.37
N ALA A 51 52.57 -2.44 -2.00
CA ALA A 51 52.89 -1.92 -3.34
C ALA A 51 52.21 -0.56 -3.55
N GLN A 52 52.87 0.37 -4.24
CA GLN A 52 52.31 1.66 -4.67
C GLN A 52 52.19 1.74 -6.20
N ALA A 53 51.47 2.77 -6.67
CA ALA A 53 51.24 3.13 -8.08
C ALA A 53 50.31 2.17 -8.87
N ALA A 54 49.69 2.58 -9.99
CA ALA A 54 49.78 3.84 -10.71
C ALA A 54 48.41 4.36 -11.20
N ARG A 55 48.33 5.65 -11.54
CA ARG A 55 47.23 6.21 -12.36
C ARG A 55 47.51 5.98 -13.85
N PRO A 56 46.46 5.92 -14.69
CA PRO A 56 46.49 6.58 -15.98
C PRO A 56 45.42 7.67 -16.10
N THR A 57 45.82 8.83 -16.63
CA THR A 57 44.94 9.89 -17.13
C THR A 57 44.63 9.68 -18.62
N TRP A 58 44.05 10.73 -19.27
CA TRP A 58 43.85 10.98 -20.71
C TRP A 58 42.43 10.73 -21.26
N ASN A 59 41.89 11.57 -22.17
CA ASN A 59 41.85 13.05 -22.21
C ASN A 59 40.66 13.50 -23.11
N PHE A 60 40.37 14.80 -23.17
CA PHE A 60 39.34 15.39 -24.05
C PHE A 60 39.72 15.40 -25.55
N GLY A 61 38.70 15.38 -26.41
CA GLY A 61 38.76 15.70 -27.85
C GLY A 61 37.45 16.39 -28.28
N GLN A 62 37.51 17.33 -29.24
CA GLN A 62 36.43 18.29 -29.50
C GLN A 62 35.60 18.04 -30.79
N HIS A 63 34.41 18.66 -30.84
CA HIS A 63 33.63 18.90 -32.08
C HIS A 63 34.33 19.91 -33.01
N PRO A 64 34.00 19.93 -34.33
CA PRO A 64 33.12 21.01 -34.81
C PRO A 64 32.07 20.63 -35.89
N SER A 65 31.19 21.60 -36.17
CA SER A 65 29.96 21.64 -37.00
C SER A 65 30.07 21.48 -38.54
N GLY A 66 28.96 21.13 -39.24
CA GLY A 66 28.84 21.39 -40.70
C GLY A 66 27.56 20.99 -41.51
N ARG A 67 26.57 21.91 -41.62
CA ARG A 67 25.65 22.20 -42.78
C ARG A 67 24.80 21.14 -43.54
N ARG A 68 23.46 21.26 -43.39
CA ARG A 68 22.32 21.29 -44.39
C ARG A 68 22.31 20.44 -45.72
N ALA A 69 21.38 19.45 -45.78
CA ALA A 69 20.27 19.22 -46.77
C ALA A 69 20.52 19.17 -48.32
N PRO A 70 19.53 18.81 -49.22
CA PRO A 70 18.15 18.32 -49.04
C PRO A 70 17.68 17.13 -49.96
N PHE A 71 16.39 16.72 -49.80
CA PHE A 71 15.43 16.19 -50.81
C PHE A 71 15.72 14.97 -51.73
N LYS A 72 14.81 13.97 -51.69
CA LYS A 72 13.94 13.56 -52.84
C LYS A 72 12.79 12.63 -52.43
N GLN A 73 11.70 12.65 -53.20
CA GLN A 73 10.55 11.73 -53.13
C GLN A 73 10.62 10.71 -54.27
N HIS A 74 9.88 9.60 -54.20
CA HIS A 74 9.29 8.94 -55.39
C HIS A 74 8.00 8.16 -55.05
N THR A 75 7.16 7.94 -56.06
CA THR A 75 5.78 7.45 -56.00
C THR A 75 5.56 6.19 -56.88
N ALA A 76 4.29 5.76 -57.00
CA ALA A 76 3.74 4.55 -57.65
C ALA A 76 3.73 3.32 -56.72
N GLN A 77 2.59 2.65 -56.43
CA GLN A 77 1.44 2.18 -57.24
C GLN A 77 1.77 1.10 -58.28
N HIS A 78 1.12 -0.05 -58.15
CA HIS A 78 0.31 -0.64 -59.22
C HIS A 78 -0.73 -1.64 -58.65
N GLN A 79 -1.79 -1.92 -59.39
CA GLN A 79 -2.89 -2.83 -59.02
C GLN A 79 -3.07 -3.95 -60.05
N THR A 80 -3.37 -5.16 -59.57
CA THR A 80 -4.18 -6.23 -60.22
C THR A 80 -4.49 -7.26 -59.10
N ARG A 81 -5.71 -7.79 -58.85
CA ARG A 81 -6.71 -8.49 -59.69
C ARG A 81 -6.12 -9.80 -60.29
N THR A 82 -6.72 -11.00 -60.17
CA THR A 82 -8.16 -11.35 -60.13
C THR A 82 -8.43 -12.70 -59.41
N GLN A 83 -9.71 -13.09 -59.31
CA GLN A 83 -10.30 -14.36 -58.81
C GLN A 83 -9.52 -15.65 -59.22
N ALA A 84 -9.41 -16.76 -58.45
CA ALA A 84 -10.30 -17.51 -57.55
C ALA A 84 -11.25 -18.53 -58.23
N ALA A 85 -11.03 -19.86 -58.01
CA ALA A 85 -12.08 -20.91 -58.01
C ALA A 85 -11.60 -22.33 -57.57
N ARG A 86 -12.47 -23.01 -56.80
CA ARG A 86 -12.80 -24.46 -56.76
C ARG A 86 -11.75 -25.59 -56.52
N LEU A 87 -11.98 -26.28 -55.39
CA LEU A 87 -11.84 -27.72 -55.07
C LEU A 87 -12.36 -28.68 -56.19
N PRO A 88 -11.97 -30.00 -56.23
CA PRO A 88 -12.03 -30.92 -55.08
C PRO A 88 -10.98 -32.06 -54.92
N ARG A 89 -11.11 -32.74 -53.76
CA ARG A 89 -10.57 -34.05 -53.33
C ARG A 89 -11.32 -35.23 -54.02
N PRO A 90 -10.84 -36.51 -54.07
CA PRO A 90 -10.65 -37.35 -52.86
C PRO A 90 -9.72 -38.60 -52.91
N THR A 91 -9.66 -39.35 -51.79
CA THR A 91 -9.21 -40.78 -51.62
C THR A 91 -7.73 -41.12 -51.94
N LYS A 92 -7.10 -42.25 -51.54
CA LYS A 92 -7.21 -43.26 -50.42
C LYS A 92 -5.80 -43.94 -50.35
N ARG A 93 -5.09 -44.04 -49.22
CA ARG A 93 -5.15 -45.07 -48.14
C ARG A 93 -4.49 -46.44 -48.45
N THR A 94 -3.17 -46.52 -48.22
CA THR A 94 -2.30 -47.71 -47.99
C THR A 94 -1.03 -47.23 -47.24
N GLN A 95 -0.25 -47.95 -46.39
CA GLN A 95 -0.18 -49.34 -45.88
C GLN A 95 0.50 -50.39 -46.81
N THR A 96 1.62 -51.07 -46.47
CA THR A 96 2.52 -50.92 -45.28
C THR A 96 4.06 -50.97 -45.59
N PRO A 97 4.96 -51.85 -45.07
CA PRO A 97 6.25 -51.41 -44.48
C PRO A 97 7.53 -51.91 -45.20
N ALA A 98 8.71 -51.38 -44.83
CA ALA A 98 9.94 -52.17 -44.62
C ALA A 98 11.16 -51.33 -44.13
N ASN A 99 12.04 -52.03 -43.40
CA ASN A 99 13.50 -51.87 -43.25
C ASN A 99 14.13 -50.51 -42.86
N SER A 100 14.69 -50.54 -41.65
CA SER A 100 15.73 -49.66 -41.13
C SER A 100 17.08 -49.82 -41.85
N THR A 101 17.77 -48.70 -42.08
CA THR A 101 19.23 -48.60 -41.97
C THR A 101 19.59 -47.38 -41.13
N SER A 102 20.64 -47.49 -40.31
CA SER A 102 21.08 -46.39 -39.44
C SER A 102 21.70 -45.26 -40.28
N SER A 103 21.41 -44.01 -39.94
CA SER A 103 22.07 -42.84 -40.51
C SER A 103 22.13 -41.73 -39.46
N ILE A 104 23.32 -41.16 -39.30
CA ILE A 104 23.66 -40.26 -38.18
C ILE A 104 22.77 -39.01 -38.21
N PRO A 105 22.04 -38.67 -37.13
CA PRO A 105 21.22 -37.48 -37.09
C PRO A 105 22.11 -36.23 -37.05
N ARG A 106 22.27 -35.59 -38.21
CA ARG A 106 22.89 -34.26 -38.33
C ARG A 106 22.14 -33.28 -37.44
N LEU A 107 22.83 -32.70 -36.44
CA LEU A 107 22.26 -31.67 -35.57
C LEU A 107 21.78 -30.47 -36.41
N THR A 108 20.48 -30.41 -36.67
CA THR A 108 19.83 -29.19 -37.14
C THR A 108 19.62 -28.27 -35.93
N PRO A 109 19.95 -26.96 -36.03
CA PRO A 109 19.65 -26.04 -34.95
C PRO A 109 18.13 -25.97 -34.79
N ALA A 110 17.63 -26.35 -33.62
CA ALA A 110 16.21 -26.32 -33.33
C ALA A 110 15.72 -24.85 -33.41
N VAL A 111 14.95 -24.54 -34.46
CA VAL A 111 14.23 -23.25 -34.54
C VAL A 111 13.35 -23.18 -33.29
N PRO A 112 13.51 -22.16 -32.43
CA PRO A 112 12.76 -22.10 -31.19
C PRO A 112 11.27 -21.95 -31.52
N SER A 113 10.52 -23.03 -31.29
CA SER A 113 9.06 -23.05 -31.39
C SER A 113 8.51 -21.86 -30.61
N LYS A 114 7.94 -20.87 -31.31
CA LYS A 114 7.34 -19.69 -30.66
C LYS A 114 6.23 -20.17 -29.74
N THR A 115 6.53 -20.23 -28.44
CA THR A 115 5.56 -20.60 -27.42
C THR A 115 4.39 -19.64 -27.53
N VAL A 116 3.22 -20.14 -27.96
CA VAL A 116 2.03 -19.31 -28.10
C VAL A 116 1.50 -19.04 -26.70
N VAL A 117 2.06 -18.02 -26.06
CA VAL A 117 1.67 -17.57 -24.72
C VAL A 117 0.18 -17.21 -24.79
N LYS A 118 -0.65 -18.00 -24.11
CA LYS A 118 -2.10 -17.75 -24.03
C LYS A 118 -2.33 -16.39 -23.39
N PRO A 119 -3.20 -15.52 -23.92
CA PRO A 119 -3.54 -14.25 -23.29
C PRO A 119 -4.05 -14.47 -21.87
N SER A 120 -3.41 -13.85 -20.89
CA SER A 120 -3.77 -13.96 -19.46
C SER A 120 -3.67 -12.59 -18.78
N ILE A 121 -4.32 -12.43 -17.63
CA ILE A 121 -4.28 -11.17 -16.87
C ILE A 121 -2.84 -10.87 -16.40
N GLU A 122 -2.08 -11.91 -16.08
CA GLU A 122 -0.68 -11.81 -15.64
C GLU A 122 0.22 -11.27 -16.76
N LEU A 123 0.05 -11.74 -18.00
CA LEU A 123 0.74 -11.19 -19.17
C LEU A 123 0.34 -9.74 -19.42
N GLY A 124 -0.95 -9.39 -19.26
CA GLY A 124 -1.43 -8.02 -19.34
C GLY A 124 -0.77 -7.11 -18.28
N ASN A 125 -0.67 -7.60 -17.04
CA ASN A 125 -0.01 -6.91 -15.93
C ASN A 125 1.50 -6.71 -16.20
N GLN A 126 2.19 -7.72 -16.74
CA GLN A 126 3.60 -7.61 -17.13
C GLN A 126 3.82 -6.57 -18.23
N LEU A 127 2.97 -6.57 -19.26
CA LEU A 127 3.02 -5.56 -20.34
C LEU A 127 2.73 -4.15 -19.81
N LEU A 128 1.77 -4.01 -18.89
CA LEU A 128 1.44 -2.75 -18.24
C LEU A 128 2.59 -2.23 -17.37
N ALA A 129 3.25 -3.11 -16.62
CA ALA A 129 4.45 -2.77 -15.84
C ALA A 129 5.64 -2.35 -16.73
N GLN A 130 5.77 -2.95 -17.92
CA GLN A 130 6.72 -2.55 -18.96
C GLN A 130 6.29 -1.27 -19.72
N GLY A 131 5.20 -0.60 -19.33
CA GLY A 131 4.68 0.60 -20.00
C GLY A 131 3.98 0.35 -21.33
N LYS A 132 3.87 -0.91 -21.80
CA LYS A 132 3.27 -1.32 -23.08
C LYS A 132 1.74 -1.35 -23.01
N LYS A 133 1.15 -0.21 -22.62
CA LYS A 133 -0.28 -0.04 -22.30
C LYS A 133 -1.23 -0.58 -23.38
N GLN A 134 -0.98 -0.31 -24.66
CA GLN A 134 -1.82 -0.77 -25.76
C GLN A 134 -1.81 -2.30 -25.91
N ALA A 135 -0.63 -2.93 -25.80
CA ALA A 135 -0.49 -4.38 -25.82
C ALA A 135 -1.11 -5.04 -24.58
N ALA A 136 -1.00 -4.39 -23.41
CA ALA A 136 -1.69 -4.83 -22.20
C ALA A 136 -3.22 -4.79 -22.37
N ALA A 137 -3.77 -3.76 -23.02
CA ALA A 137 -5.21 -3.65 -23.31
C ALA A 137 -5.71 -4.79 -24.22
N ASP A 138 -4.98 -5.13 -25.30
CA ASP A 138 -5.31 -6.29 -26.14
C ASP A 138 -5.28 -7.61 -25.35
N VAL A 139 -4.24 -7.81 -24.53
CA VAL A 139 -4.10 -9.04 -23.73
C VAL A 139 -5.19 -9.16 -22.66
N TYR A 140 -5.57 -8.06 -22.00
CA TYR A 140 -6.74 -8.06 -21.09
C TYR A 140 -8.03 -8.38 -21.85
N TYR A 141 -8.32 -7.69 -22.96
CA TYR A 141 -9.52 -7.93 -23.76
C TYR A 141 -9.62 -9.38 -24.24
N ARG A 142 -8.51 -9.95 -24.73
CA ARG A 142 -8.48 -11.34 -25.22
C ARG A 142 -8.52 -12.38 -24.11
N SER A 143 -7.93 -12.11 -22.94
CA SER A 143 -8.02 -13.02 -21.79
C SER A 143 -9.42 -13.03 -21.17
N ALA A 144 -10.18 -11.92 -21.24
CA ALA A 144 -11.52 -11.79 -20.68
C ALA A 144 -12.49 -12.91 -21.10
N PHE A 145 -12.38 -13.42 -22.34
CA PHE A 145 -13.23 -14.48 -22.87
C PHE A 145 -12.97 -15.87 -22.24
N SER A 146 -11.93 -16.02 -21.41
CA SER A 146 -11.70 -17.21 -20.57
C SER A 146 -12.37 -17.14 -19.20
N TYR A 147 -13.09 -16.04 -18.88
CA TYR A 147 -13.76 -15.83 -17.60
C TYR A 147 -15.28 -15.77 -17.75
N ALA A 148 -15.99 -16.08 -16.67
CA ALA A 148 -17.45 -15.96 -16.59
C ALA A 148 -17.88 -14.50 -16.36
N SER A 149 -19.16 -14.19 -16.61
CA SER A 149 -19.76 -12.92 -16.16
C SER A 149 -19.97 -12.95 -14.63
N PRO A 150 -19.77 -11.84 -13.88
CA PRO A 150 -19.46 -10.47 -14.32
C PRO A 150 -17.96 -10.15 -14.43
N GLN A 151 -17.08 -11.15 -14.28
CA GLN A 151 -15.62 -10.96 -14.30
C GLN A 151 -15.11 -10.62 -15.71
N ARG A 152 -15.63 -11.31 -16.74
CA ARG A 152 -15.40 -11.01 -18.16
C ARG A 152 -15.66 -9.54 -18.47
N GLU A 153 -16.82 -9.02 -18.08
CA GLU A 153 -17.18 -7.61 -18.31
C GLU A 153 -16.24 -6.67 -17.55
N ARG A 154 -15.85 -6.99 -16.30
CA ARG A 154 -14.85 -6.20 -15.55
C ARG A 154 -13.50 -6.13 -16.28
N ILE A 155 -13.05 -7.22 -16.90
CA ILE A 155 -11.77 -7.26 -17.65
C ILE A 155 -11.88 -6.50 -18.99
N ILE A 156 -13.00 -6.62 -19.71
CA ILE A 156 -13.23 -5.83 -20.94
C ILE A 156 -13.33 -4.32 -20.59
N LEU A 157 -13.95 -3.96 -19.46
CA LEU A 157 -13.96 -2.58 -18.95
C LEU A 157 -12.55 -2.09 -18.59
N GLN A 158 -11.69 -2.94 -18.01
CA GLN A 158 -10.29 -2.60 -17.74
C GLN A 158 -9.49 -2.38 -19.04
N ALA A 159 -9.72 -3.20 -20.07
CA ALA A 159 -9.12 -3.01 -21.38
C ALA A 159 -9.60 -1.71 -22.06
N ALA A 160 -10.90 -1.42 -21.99
CA ALA A 160 -11.51 -0.21 -22.52
C ALA A 160 -11.04 1.05 -21.77
N GLU A 161 -10.94 1.01 -20.44
CA GLU A 161 -10.37 2.10 -19.64
C GLU A 161 -8.90 2.38 -20.00
N LEU A 162 -8.11 1.33 -20.22
CA LEU A 162 -6.71 1.47 -20.61
C LEU A 162 -6.57 2.03 -22.03
N ALA A 163 -7.38 1.59 -22.99
CA ALA A 163 -7.45 2.18 -24.33
C ALA A 163 -7.91 3.64 -24.30
N ALA A 164 -8.95 3.97 -23.51
CA ALA A 164 -9.41 5.34 -23.33
C ALA A 164 -8.30 6.23 -22.75
N SER A 165 -7.50 5.72 -21.79
CA SER A 165 -6.36 6.45 -21.21
C SER A 165 -5.23 6.77 -22.20
N LEU A 166 -5.26 6.20 -23.41
CA LEU A 166 -4.33 6.46 -24.51
C LEU A 166 -4.90 7.39 -25.59
N GLY A 167 -6.20 7.72 -25.55
CA GLY A 167 -6.90 8.40 -26.65
C GLY A 167 -7.32 7.47 -27.80
N GLU A 168 -7.29 6.15 -27.59
CA GLU A 168 -7.62 5.15 -28.60
C GLU A 168 -9.15 4.96 -28.72
N ASN A 169 -9.83 6.00 -29.22
CA ASN A 169 -11.30 6.07 -29.24
C ASN A 169 -11.94 4.90 -30.02
N HIS A 170 -11.36 4.50 -31.16
CA HIS A 170 -11.85 3.36 -31.94
C HIS A 170 -11.68 2.02 -31.19
N LEU A 171 -10.51 1.80 -30.58
CA LEU A 171 -10.23 0.57 -29.83
C LEU A 171 -11.15 0.45 -28.61
N THR A 172 -11.28 1.54 -27.85
CA THR A 172 -12.18 1.67 -26.70
C THR A 172 -13.62 1.30 -27.08
N ASN A 173 -14.15 1.89 -28.16
CA ASN A 173 -15.49 1.57 -28.64
C ASN A 173 -15.63 0.10 -29.05
N SER A 174 -14.63 -0.48 -29.72
CA SER A 174 -14.68 -1.90 -30.13
C SER A 174 -14.72 -2.87 -28.94
N TYR A 175 -14.09 -2.51 -27.81
CA TYR A 175 -14.18 -3.27 -26.56
C TYR A 175 -15.53 -3.05 -25.87
N LEU A 176 -16.02 -1.81 -25.75
CA LEU A 176 -17.31 -1.51 -25.13
C LEU A 176 -18.51 -2.13 -25.89
N GLN A 177 -18.42 -2.28 -27.21
CA GLN A 177 -19.43 -2.98 -28.03
C GLN A 177 -19.60 -4.47 -27.69
N ARG A 178 -18.65 -5.08 -26.97
CA ARG A 178 -18.76 -6.48 -26.50
C ARG A 178 -19.46 -6.63 -25.15
N ILE A 179 -19.83 -5.51 -24.50
CA ILE A 179 -20.51 -5.50 -23.22
C ILE A 179 -21.96 -5.04 -23.43
N PRO A 180 -22.97 -5.90 -23.22
CA PRO A 180 -24.36 -5.47 -23.17
C PRO A 180 -24.55 -4.53 -21.96
N PRO A 181 -25.00 -3.27 -22.13
CA PRO A 181 -25.14 -2.35 -20.99
C PRO A 181 -26.15 -2.86 -19.94
N ALA A 182 -27.16 -3.60 -20.38
CA ALA A 182 -28.18 -4.21 -19.52
C ALA A 182 -27.66 -5.38 -18.65
N SER A 183 -26.51 -5.98 -18.98
CA SER A 183 -25.87 -7.01 -18.14
C SER A 183 -24.87 -6.42 -17.14
N LEU A 184 -24.80 -5.09 -16.99
CA LEU A 184 -23.95 -4.42 -16.03
C LEU A 184 -24.74 -3.95 -14.81
N GLN A 185 -24.16 -4.17 -13.63
CA GLN A 185 -24.71 -3.71 -12.35
C GLN A 185 -23.58 -3.18 -11.45
N GLY A 186 -23.93 -2.37 -10.45
CA GLY A 186 -23.00 -1.83 -9.46
C GLY A 186 -21.81 -1.10 -10.08
N GLU A 187 -20.60 -1.36 -9.56
CA GLU A 187 -19.38 -0.69 -10.01
C GLU A 187 -19.07 -0.92 -11.49
N ASN A 188 -19.39 -2.09 -12.07
CA ASN A 188 -19.14 -2.34 -13.49
C ASN A 188 -19.97 -1.38 -14.38
N PHE A 189 -21.23 -1.10 -14.02
CA PHE A 189 -22.06 -0.12 -14.73
C PHE A 189 -21.51 1.31 -14.54
N ALA A 190 -21.10 1.67 -13.33
CA ALA A 190 -20.50 2.98 -13.06
C ALA A 190 -19.15 3.18 -13.78
N ARG A 191 -18.37 2.11 -13.96
CA ARG A 191 -17.11 2.13 -14.72
C ARG A 191 -17.37 2.26 -16.23
N TYR A 192 -18.41 1.59 -16.75
CA TYR A 192 -18.88 1.81 -18.12
C TYR A 192 -19.29 3.28 -18.36
N GLN A 193 -20.10 3.85 -17.45
CA GLN A 193 -20.48 5.27 -17.46
C GLN A 193 -19.27 6.21 -17.46
N TYR A 194 -18.26 5.91 -16.63
CA TYR A 194 -17.00 6.66 -16.58
C TYR A 194 -16.19 6.59 -17.89
N ILE A 195 -16.07 5.42 -18.53
CA ILE A 195 -15.34 5.29 -19.81
C ILE A 195 -16.10 6.00 -20.94
N GLN A 196 -17.43 5.93 -20.96
CA GLN A 196 -18.27 6.71 -21.88
C GLN A 196 -18.07 8.23 -21.69
N ALA A 197 -17.94 8.70 -20.45
CA ALA A 197 -17.64 10.10 -20.16
C ALA A 197 -16.21 10.51 -20.60
N LEU A 198 -15.21 9.62 -20.51
CA LEU A 198 -13.88 9.86 -21.07
C LEU A 198 -13.93 10.06 -22.60
N LEU A 199 -14.64 9.19 -23.32
CA LEU A 199 -14.82 9.31 -24.77
C LEU A 199 -15.51 10.63 -25.15
N ALA A 200 -16.56 11.01 -24.42
CA ALA A 200 -17.23 12.30 -24.61
C ALA A 200 -16.25 13.48 -24.39
N LEU A 201 -15.39 13.45 -23.35
CA LEU A 201 -14.36 14.47 -23.15
C LEU A 201 -13.33 14.53 -24.28
N GLN A 202 -12.91 13.38 -24.81
CA GLN A 202 -11.95 13.31 -25.92
C GLN A 202 -12.53 13.91 -27.21
N ASN A 203 -13.84 13.77 -27.40
CA ASN A 203 -14.61 14.44 -28.46
C ASN A 203 -14.99 15.90 -28.13
N LYS A 204 -14.50 16.47 -27.01
CA LYS A 204 -14.83 17.82 -26.48
C LYS A 204 -16.30 18.03 -26.05
N GLN A 205 -17.08 16.95 -25.89
CA GLN A 205 -18.50 16.96 -25.54
C GLN A 205 -18.71 17.07 -24.02
N ALA A 206 -18.31 18.20 -23.42
CA ALA A 206 -18.28 18.39 -21.96
C ALA A 206 -19.64 18.14 -21.25
N ASN A 207 -20.74 18.68 -21.78
CA ASN A 207 -22.09 18.46 -21.23
C ASN A 207 -22.53 16.98 -21.31
N GLN A 208 -22.17 16.28 -22.40
CA GLN A 208 -22.45 14.85 -22.56
C GLN A 208 -21.66 14.02 -21.56
N ALA A 209 -20.38 14.35 -21.33
CA ALA A 209 -19.58 13.70 -20.30
C ALA A 209 -20.21 13.85 -18.90
N LEU A 210 -20.68 15.05 -18.53
CA LEU A 210 -21.38 15.28 -17.26
C LEU A 210 -22.67 14.47 -17.13
N GLY A 211 -23.47 14.39 -18.21
CA GLY A 211 -24.71 13.59 -18.24
C GLY A 211 -24.50 12.08 -18.17
N LEU A 212 -23.34 11.59 -18.64
CA LEU A 212 -22.98 10.16 -18.64
C LEU A 212 -22.44 9.66 -17.28
N LEU A 213 -21.81 10.52 -16.49
CA LEU A 213 -21.17 10.13 -15.22
C LEU A 213 -22.17 9.64 -14.14
N PRO A 214 -21.76 8.73 -13.24
CA PRO A 214 -22.60 8.28 -12.14
C PRO A 214 -23.10 9.44 -11.26
N ARG A 215 -24.43 9.54 -11.11
CA ARG A 215 -25.09 10.62 -10.35
C ARG A 215 -24.84 10.55 -8.83
N GLY A 216 -24.40 9.40 -8.30
CA GLY A 216 -24.08 9.21 -6.89
C GLY A 216 -22.72 8.53 -6.71
N LEU A 217 -21.98 8.92 -5.66
CA LEU A 217 -20.62 8.43 -5.39
C LEU A 217 -20.55 7.32 -4.33
N ALA A 218 -21.64 7.08 -3.59
CA ALA A 218 -21.67 6.18 -2.44
C ALA A 218 -21.33 4.70 -2.76
N PRO A 219 -21.91 4.05 -3.80
CA PRO A 219 -21.60 2.66 -4.13
C PRO A 219 -20.36 2.51 -5.04
N LEU A 220 -19.51 3.55 -5.14
CA LEU A 220 -18.30 3.54 -5.96
C LEU A 220 -17.08 3.32 -5.08
N SER A 221 -16.22 2.37 -5.46
CA SER A 221 -14.91 2.18 -4.84
C SER A 221 -14.08 3.47 -4.92
N PRO A 222 -13.22 3.78 -3.92
CA PRO A 222 -12.49 5.05 -3.88
C PRO A 222 -11.72 5.36 -5.16
N GLY A 223 -11.06 4.35 -5.74
CA GLY A 223 -10.30 4.50 -6.98
C GLY A 223 -11.15 4.77 -8.24
N LEU A 224 -12.44 4.41 -8.25
CA LEU A 224 -13.37 4.84 -9.31
C LEU A 224 -14.03 6.18 -8.98
N ARG A 225 -14.31 6.44 -7.69
CA ARG A 225 -14.85 7.71 -7.19
C ARG A 225 -13.93 8.89 -7.55
N ASP A 226 -12.64 8.77 -7.29
CA ASP A 226 -11.63 9.78 -7.62
C ASP A 226 -11.55 10.04 -9.13
N LYS A 227 -11.66 8.98 -9.95
CA LYS A 227 -11.66 9.06 -11.41
C LYS A 227 -12.92 9.73 -11.97
N VAL A 228 -14.09 9.40 -11.41
CA VAL A 228 -15.38 10.05 -11.73
C VAL A 228 -15.34 11.54 -11.36
N LEU A 229 -14.77 11.88 -10.20
CA LEU A 229 -14.57 13.28 -9.77
C LEU A 229 -13.59 14.02 -10.68
N LEU A 230 -12.47 13.40 -11.07
CA LEU A 230 -11.48 14.00 -11.97
C LEU A 230 -12.09 14.31 -13.35
N VAL A 231 -12.84 13.36 -13.92
CA VAL A 231 -13.55 13.56 -15.21
C VAL A 231 -14.68 14.57 -15.09
N ARG A 232 -15.42 14.60 -13.97
CA ARG A 232 -16.44 15.63 -13.68
C ARG A 232 -15.83 17.03 -13.66
N ASN A 233 -14.75 17.21 -12.90
CA ASN A 233 -14.05 18.49 -12.77
C ASN A 233 -13.46 18.92 -14.12
N ARG A 234 -12.89 17.97 -14.89
CA ARG A 234 -12.37 18.25 -16.23
C ARG A 234 -13.47 18.62 -17.23
N ALA A 235 -14.66 18.04 -17.12
CA ALA A 235 -15.80 18.42 -17.94
C ALA A 235 -16.28 19.86 -17.63
N ILE A 236 -16.37 20.23 -16.36
CA ILE A 236 -16.74 21.60 -15.94
C ILE A 236 -15.69 22.62 -16.46
N GLN A 237 -14.39 22.31 -16.34
CA GLN A 237 -13.31 23.13 -16.91
C GLN A 237 -13.39 23.32 -18.44
N LEU A 238 -14.06 22.41 -19.16
CA LEU A 238 -14.24 22.44 -20.61
C LEU A 238 -15.60 23.05 -21.02
N GLY A 239 -16.21 23.86 -20.15
CA GLY A 239 -17.49 24.53 -20.41
C GLY A 239 -18.72 23.67 -20.15
N GLY A 240 -18.58 22.57 -19.41
CA GLY A 240 -19.70 21.71 -19.02
C GLY A 240 -20.55 22.34 -17.90
N THR A 241 -21.84 22.55 -18.17
CA THR A 241 -22.82 23.04 -17.19
C THR A 241 -23.06 21.98 -16.12
N ALA A 242 -22.73 22.30 -14.86
CA ALA A 242 -22.96 21.40 -13.74
C ALA A 242 -24.46 21.16 -13.51
N ILE A 243 -24.85 19.89 -13.33
CA ILE A 243 -26.21 19.52 -12.97
C ILE A 243 -26.43 19.89 -11.49
N PRO A 244 -27.53 20.58 -11.12
CA PRO A 244 -27.87 20.85 -9.72
C PRO A 244 -27.90 19.58 -8.86
N ASN A 245 -27.67 19.73 -7.55
CA ASN A 245 -27.47 18.67 -6.55
C ASN A 245 -26.11 17.93 -6.58
N TYR A 246 -25.08 18.47 -7.26
CA TYR A 246 -23.68 18.14 -6.98
C TYR A 246 -22.78 19.39 -6.90
N SER A 247 -22.99 20.21 -5.86
CA SER A 247 -22.08 21.31 -5.53
C SER A 247 -20.72 20.77 -5.06
N GLY A 248 -19.68 21.01 -5.86
CA GLY A 248 -18.27 20.77 -5.49
C GLY A 248 -17.73 21.72 -4.40
N GLN A 249 -18.62 22.40 -3.69
CA GLN A 249 -18.34 23.28 -2.56
C GLN A 249 -19.28 22.87 -1.42
N GLN A 250 -18.75 22.04 -0.52
CA GLN A 250 -19.06 22.21 0.90
C GLN A 250 -17.92 23.05 1.48
N GLN A 251 -18.21 24.31 1.77
CA GLN A 251 -17.34 25.09 2.63
C GLN A 251 -17.43 24.47 4.03
N TYR A 252 -16.30 24.10 4.62
CA TYR A 252 -16.25 23.71 6.04
C TYR A 252 -16.40 24.97 6.91
N THR A 253 -17.59 25.56 6.90
CA THR A 253 -17.96 26.61 7.85
C THR A 253 -18.15 25.98 9.23
N SER A 254 -17.37 26.47 10.19
CA SER A 254 -17.52 26.14 11.60
C SER A 254 -18.80 26.77 12.16
N SER A 255 -19.95 26.12 11.99
CA SER A 255 -21.15 26.40 12.78
C SER A 255 -21.12 25.58 14.07
N ALA A 256 -21.53 26.19 15.18
CA ALA A 256 -21.54 25.52 16.47
C ALA A 256 -22.56 24.37 16.52
N TYR A 257 -22.25 23.32 17.28
CA TYR A 257 -23.22 22.29 17.64
C TYR A 257 -24.41 22.92 18.36
N PRO A 258 -25.66 22.77 17.87
CA PRO A 258 -26.83 23.11 18.64
C PRO A 258 -27.04 22.04 19.71
N SER A 259 -26.70 22.35 20.96
CA SER A 259 -27.07 21.54 22.12
C SER A 259 -28.58 21.66 22.38
N ALA A 260 -29.37 20.85 21.67
CA ALA A 260 -30.80 20.67 21.91
C ALA A 260 -31.06 19.46 22.86
N PRO A 261 -32.17 19.43 23.63
CA PRO A 261 -32.31 18.49 24.74
C PRO A 261 -32.55 17.04 24.34
N LEU A 262 -32.24 16.13 25.27
CA LEU A 262 -32.61 14.70 25.23
C LEU A 262 -34.13 14.52 25.33
N ALA A 263 -34.84 14.64 24.21
CA ALA A 263 -36.21 14.14 24.07
C ALA A 263 -36.17 12.68 23.59
N ALA A 264 -36.75 11.76 24.37
CA ALA A 264 -36.63 10.33 24.14
C ALA A 264 -37.50 9.85 22.96
N ILE A 265 -36.95 9.86 21.74
CA ILE A 265 -37.51 9.09 20.62
C ILE A 265 -37.24 7.61 20.89
N GLN A 266 -38.26 6.89 21.37
CA GLN A 266 -38.23 5.44 21.46
C GLN A 266 -38.27 4.85 20.05
N THR A 267 -37.11 4.70 19.41
CA THR A 267 -36.99 3.81 18.26
C THR A 267 -37.35 2.40 18.73
N PRO A 268 -38.30 1.69 18.08
CA PRO A 268 -38.49 0.27 18.37
C PRO A 268 -37.14 -0.43 18.12
N PRO A 269 -36.69 -1.32 19.03
CA PRO A 269 -35.38 -1.92 18.89
C PRO A 269 -35.35 -2.75 17.62
N MET A 270 -34.55 -2.33 16.63
CA MET A 270 -33.98 -3.30 15.72
C MET A 270 -33.27 -4.32 16.61
N ALA A 271 -33.72 -5.56 16.59
CA ALA A 271 -33.09 -6.61 17.37
C ALA A 271 -31.65 -6.75 16.88
N ALA A 272 -30.71 -6.16 17.63
CA ALA A 272 -29.30 -6.41 17.42
C ALA A 272 -29.10 -7.90 17.70
N THR A 273 -28.91 -8.68 16.64
CA THR A 273 -28.50 -10.08 16.76
C THR A 273 -27.13 -10.09 17.42
N THR A 274 -27.11 -10.14 18.76
CA THR A 274 -25.90 -10.11 19.57
C THR A 274 -25.16 -11.41 19.32
N ILE A 275 -24.23 -11.36 18.37
CA ILE A 275 -23.40 -12.50 18.01
C ILE A 275 -22.46 -12.74 19.18
N ALA A 276 -22.75 -13.77 19.97
CA ALA A 276 -21.95 -14.16 21.12
C ALA A 276 -20.54 -14.50 20.63
N LEU A 277 -19.56 -13.69 21.04
CA LEU A 277 -18.16 -13.99 20.76
C LEU A 277 -17.76 -15.29 21.47
N PRO A 278 -17.04 -16.20 20.80
CA PRO A 278 -16.67 -17.48 21.38
C PRO A 278 -15.82 -17.25 22.63
N GLN A 279 -16.15 -17.96 23.72
CA GLN A 279 -15.46 -17.80 25.00
C GLN A 279 -14.03 -18.36 24.99
N ALA A 280 -13.74 -19.26 24.05
CA ALA A 280 -12.41 -19.79 23.74
C ALA A 280 -12.31 -20.03 22.22
N SER A 281 -11.14 -19.78 21.62
CA SER A 281 -10.93 -19.75 20.16
C SER A 281 -10.28 -21.03 19.61
N ASP A 282 -10.59 -22.18 20.20
CA ASP A 282 -9.81 -23.42 20.07
C ASP A 282 -9.69 -23.97 18.64
N LYS A 283 -10.57 -23.51 17.72
CA LYS A 283 -10.61 -23.91 16.31
C LYS A 283 -10.64 -22.69 15.40
N MET A 284 -9.46 -22.27 14.96
CA MET A 284 -9.27 -21.14 14.07
C MET A 284 -9.16 -21.60 12.60
N ALA A 285 -9.95 -21.00 11.73
CA ALA A 285 -9.78 -21.15 10.28
C ALA A 285 -9.05 -19.94 9.70
N VAL A 286 -8.03 -20.20 8.88
CA VAL A 286 -7.24 -19.16 8.21
C VAL A 286 -7.53 -19.19 6.72
N LEU A 287 -8.11 -18.12 6.18
CA LEU A 287 -8.45 -17.96 4.77
C LEU A 287 -7.40 -17.07 4.10
N LEU A 288 -6.44 -17.69 3.40
CA LEU A 288 -5.31 -16.99 2.79
C LEU A 288 -5.03 -17.50 1.37
N THR A 289 -4.54 -16.62 0.50
CA THR A 289 -4.33 -16.90 -0.92
C THR A 289 -2.95 -17.51 -1.14
N GLN A 290 -2.90 -18.82 -1.43
CA GLN A 290 -1.65 -19.58 -1.56
C GLN A 290 -0.99 -19.47 -2.95
N SER A 291 -1.59 -18.73 -3.89
CA SER A 291 -1.14 -18.62 -5.28
C SER A 291 -1.14 -17.18 -5.81
N GLY A 292 -0.52 -16.95 -6.97
CA GLY A 292 -0.45 -15.62 -7.57
C GLY A 292 0.36 -14.60 -6.74
N PRO A 293 0.14 -13.28 -6.94
CA PRO A 293 0.99 -12.23 -6.36
C PRO A 293 1.01 -12.17 -4.83
N LEU A 294 -0.06 -12.62 -4.16
CA LEU A 294 -0.19 -12.57 -2.70
C LEU A 294 0.36 -13.82 -1.99
N ALA A 295 0.77 -14.87 -2.71
CA ALA A 295 1.23 -16.13 -2.13
C ALA A 295 2.37 -15.96 -1.11
N ALA A 296 3.39 -15.19 -1.47
CA ALA A 296 4.56 -14.98 -0.62
C ALA A 296 4.27 -14.12 0.63
N VAL A 297 3.26 -13.24 0.56
CA VAL A 297 2.79 -12.43 1.69
C VAL A 297 1.91 -13.28 2.61
N SER A 298 0.99 -14.04 2.03
CA SER A 298 0.11 -14.99 2.73
C SER A 298 0.91 -16.05 3.50
N ALA A 299 2.01 -16.55 2.92
CA ALA A 299 2.90 -17.49 3.59
C ALA A 299 3.52 -16.88 4.85
N GLU A 300 4.01 -15.63 4.80
CA GLU A 300 4.62 -14.97 5.97
C GLU A 300 3.61 -14.71 7.10
N ILE A 301 2.41 -14.26 6.73
CA ILE A 301 1.29 -14.09 7.67
C ILE A 301 0.96 -15.44 8.32
N TYR A 302 0.92 -16.52 7.54
CA TYR A 302 0.64 -17.85 8.10
C TYR A 302 1.74 -18.34 9.04
N GLN A 303 3.02 -18.07 8.76
CA GLN A 303 4.12 -18.37 9.70
C GLN A 303 3.93 -17.66 11.05
N GLY A 304 3.53 -16.39 11.05
CA GLY A 304 3.22 -15.66 12.29
C GLY A 304 2.03 -16.26 13.04
N ILE A 305 0.97 -16.66 12.34
CA ILE A 305 -0.19 -17.34 12.96
C ILE A 305 0.25 -18.67 13.61
N GLN A 306 1.08 -19.45 12.91
CA GLN A 306 1.56 -20.75 13.40
C GLN A 306 2.43 -20.62 14.66
N GLU A 307 3.26 -19.57 14.77
CA GLU A 307 4.06 -19.30 15.97
C GLU A 307 3.18 -19.18 17.23
N VAL A 308 2.15 -18.33 17.18
CA VAL A 308 1.25 -18.07 18.31
C VAL A 308 0.36 -19.27 18.60
N GLN A 309 -0.13 -19.97 17.58
CA GLN A 309 -0.98 -21.15 17.76
C GLN A 309 -0.20 -22.33 18.36
N ALA A 310 1.08 -22.51 18.01
CA ALA A 310 1.94 -23.50 18.63
C ALA A 310 2.20 -23.23 20.13
N SER A 311 2.29 -21.96 20.55
CA SER A 311 2.47 -21.62 21.97
C SER A 311 1.17 -21.67 22.79
N GLN A 312 0.00 -21.54 22.15
CA GLN A 312 -1.32 -21.55 22.81
C GLN A 312 -2.04 -22.92 22.74
N GLY A 313 -1.53 -23.89 21.99
CA GLY A 313 -2.17 -25.20 21.80
C GLY A 313 -3.43 -25.18 20.91
N GLY A 314 -3.71 -24.06 20.23
CA GLY A 314 -4.90 -23.89 19.39
C GLY A 314 -4.83 -24.65 18.07
N HIS A 315 -5.98 -25.17 17.61
CA HIS A 315 -6.06 -25.86 16.32
C HIS A 315 -6.34 -24.86 15.19
N THR A 316 -5.31 -24.56 14.39
CA THR A 316 -5.44 -23.78 13.15
C THR A 316 -5.50 -24.68 11.92
N LYS A 317 -6.43 -24.38 10.99
CA LYS A 317 -6.50 -24.98 9.65
C LYS A 317 -6.50 -23.92 8.56
N LEU A 318 -5.65 -24.11 7.55
CA LEU A 318 -5.46 -23.19 6.42
C LEU A 318 -6.32 -23.58 5.21
N TYR A 319 -7.05 -22.60 4.66
CA TYR A 319 -7.91 -22.74 3.49
C TYR A 319 -7.41 -21.82 2.37
N SER A 320 -7.27 -22.37 1.16
CA SER A 320 -6.71 -21.65 0.02
C SER A 320 -7.78 -20.79 -0.65
N VAL A 321 -7.76 -19.48 -0.37
CA VAL A 321 -8.85 -18.56 -0.71
C VAL A 321 -8.55 -17.67 -1.92
N SER A 322 -9.58 -17.45 -2.74
CA SER A 322 -9.61 -16.55 -3.89
C SER A 322 -11.03 -15.99 -4.04
N ALA A 323 -11.21 -14.96 -4.86
CA ALA A 323 -12.53 -14.42 -5.20
C ALA A 323 -13.54 -15.49 -5.65
N ASN A 324 -13.09 -16.52 -6.38
CA ASN A 324 -13.96 -17.53 -6.99
C ASN A 324 -14.44 -18.61 -6.01
N ASN A 325 -13.77 -18.79 -4.87
CA ASN A 325 -14.11 -19.82 -3.87
C ASN A 325 -14.27 -19.28 -2.43
N ALA A 326 -14.19 -17.96 -2.21
CA ALA A 326 -14.20 -17.35 -0.89
C ALA A 326 -15.37 -17.81 0.02
N LEU A 327 -16.59 -17.76 -0.50
CA LEU A 327 -17.80 -18.18 0.23
C LEU A 327 -17.78 -19.70 0.53
N GLN A 328 -17.36 -20.52 -0.43
CA GLN A 328 -17.26 -21.98 -0.27
C GLN A 328 -16.21 -22.36 0.79
N GLN A 329 -15.03 -21.73 0.76
CA GLN A 329 -13.96 -22.00 1.73
C GLN A 329 -14.35 -21.54 3.14
N TYR A 330 -15.05 -20.40 3.25
CA TYR A 330 -15.64 -19.96 4.52
C TYR A 330 -16.69 -20.96 5.04
N GLN A 331 -17.60 -21.43 4.18
CA GLN A 331 -18.63 -22.41 4.56
C GLN A 331 -18.00 -23.76 4.97
N GLN A 332 -16.96 -24.22 4.27
CA GLN A 332 -16.22 -25.42 4.66
C GLN A 332 -15.52 -25.23 6.01
N ALA A 333 -14.91 -24.07 6.25
CA ALA A 333 -14.27 -23.77 7.53
C ALA A 333 -15.24 -23.84 8.72
N VAL A 334 -16.45 -23.29 8.56
CA VAL A 334 -17.51 -23.40 9.58
C VAL A 334 -18.00 -24.84 9.73
N ALA A 335 -18.16 -25.59 8.63
CA ALA A 335 -18.57 -27.00 8.66
C ALA A 335 -17.52 -27.91 9.32
N ASP A 336 -16.22 -27.59 9.17
CA ASP A 336 -15.11 -28.24 9.86
C ASP A 336 -15.02 -27.86 11.36
N GLY A 337 -15.93 -27.01 11.84
CA GLY A 337 -16.08 -26.62 13.23
C GLY A 337 -15.22 -25.43 13.67
N ALA A 338 -14.77 -24.57 12.75
CA ALA A 338 -14.09 -23.33 13.12
C ALA A 338 -15.05 -22.36 13.81
N ASN A 339 -14.67 -21.85 14.98
CA ASN A 339 -15.47 -20.89 15.75
C ASN A 339 -15.01 -19.43 15.57
N ILE A 340 -13.87 -19.22 14.90
CA ILE A 340 -13.42 -17.92 14.40
C ILE A 340 -12.65 -18.08 13.09
N VAL A 341 -12.78 -17.09 12.20
CA VAL A 341 -12.09 -17.03 10.91
C VAL A 341 -11.10 -15.86 10.92
N VAL A 342 -9.88 -16.09 10.43
CA VAL A 342 -8.87 -15.05 10.16
C VAL A 342 -8.65 -14.95 8.65
N GLY A 343 -8.67 -13.72 8.12
CA GLY A 343 -8.69 -13.43 6.69
C GLY A 343 -10.10 -13.17 6.14
N PRO A 344 -10.24 -12.95 4.81
CA PRO A 344 -9.16 -12.93 3.82
C PRO A 344 -8.27 -11.69 3.91
N LEU A 345 -7.09 -11.78 3.26
CA LEU A 345 -6.20 -10.67 2.94
C LEU A 345 -6.63 -9.94 1.65
N ASP A 346 -7.12 -10.72 0.68
CA ASP A 346 -7.51 -10.29 -0.66
C ASP A 346 -8.84 -9.51 -0.66
N LYS A 347 -8.89 -8.37 -1.36
CA LYS A 347 -10.05 -7.47 -1.35
C LYS A 347 -11.22 -8.02 -2.15
N GLU A 348 -10.96 -8.72 -3.24
CA GLU A 348 -11.98 -9.37 -4.05
C GLU A 348 -12.63 -10.54 -3.30
N ALA A 349 -11.85 -11.38 -2.60
CA ALA A 349 -12.37 -12.41 -1.71
C ALA A 349 -13.21 -11.81 -0.56
N LEU A 350 -12.75 -10.71 0.05
CA LEU A 350 -13.53 -9.99 1.06
C LEU A 350 -14.86 -9.47 0.50
N ALA A 351 -14.84 -8.84 -0.67
CA ALA A 351 -16.04 -8.32 -1.32
C ALA A 351 -17.07 -9.42 -1.66
N VAL A 352 -16.64 -10.67 -1.88
CA VAL A 352 -17.54 -11.82 -2.05
C VAL A 352 -18.19 -12.24 -0.74
N LEU A 353 -17.46 -12.24 0.39
CA LEU A 353 -18.05 -12.50 1.71
C LEU A 353 -19.05 -11.40 2.11
N LEU A 354 -18.69 -10.12 1.92
CA LEU A 354 -19.54 -8.97 2.26
C LEU A 354 -20.82 -8.84 1.41
N ARG A 355 -20.87 -9.50 0.24
CA ARG A 355 -22.11 -9.63 -0.57
C ARG A 355 -23.03 -10.74 -0.07
N ASN A 356 -22.56 -11.60 0.83
CA ASN A 356 -23.30 -12.74 1.38
C ASN A 356 -23.35 -12.67 2.93
N PRO A 357 -23.72 -11.53 3.55
CA PRO A 357 -23.59 -11.34 5.00
C PRO A 357 -24.42 -12.34 5.82
N GLN A 358 -25.53 -12.84 5.26
CA GLN A 358 -26.39 -13.84 5.88
C GLN A 358 -25.73 -15.23 6.02
N ALA A 359 -24.64 -15.49 5.29
CA ALA A 359 -23.85 -16.71 5.44
C ALA A 359 -22.79 -16.59 6.55
N LEU A 360 -22.50 -15.39 7.04
CA LEU A 360 -21.39 -15.11 7.95
C LEU A 360 -21.81 -15.36 9.41
N SER A 361 -21.93 -16.64 9.75
CA SER A 361 -22.36 -17.18 11.06
C SER A 361 -21.33 -17.09 12.21
N VAL A 362 -20.02 -16.96 11.93
CA VAL A 362 -18.97 -16.87 12.96
C VAL A 362 -18.16 -15.57 12.81
N PRO A 363 -17.50 -15.06 13.86
CA PRO A 363 -16.64 -13.89 13.76
C PRO A 363 -15.52 -14.07 12.72
N ILE A 364 -15.26 -13.01 11.96
CA ILE A 364 -14.27 -12.95 10.87
C ILE A 364 -13.35 -11.76 11.12
N LEU A 365 -12.07 -12.02 11.38
CA LEU A 365 -11.02 -11.01 11.46
C LEU A 365 -10.35 -10.84 10.10
N THR A 366 -10.79 -9.87 9.31
CA THR A 366 -10.21 -9.59 7.99
C THR A 366 -8.81 -9.01 8.11
N LEU A 367 -7.91 -9.39 7.20
CA LEU A 367 -6.53 -8.88 7.17
C LEU A 367 -6.39 -7.68 6.23
N ASN A 368 -7.47 -6.91 6.12
CA ASN A 368 -7.61 -5.72 5.30
C ASN A 368 -8.83 -4.91 5.77
N TYR A 369 -8.85 -3.61 5.48
CA TYR A 369 -10.00 -2.75 5.78
C TYR A 369 -11.00 -2.69 4.60
N ASN A 370 -12.29 -2.75 4.94
CA ASN A 370 -13.43 -2.43 4.09
C ASN A 370 -13.73 -0.91 4.19
N THR A 371 -13.94 -0.26 3.04
CA THR A 371 -14.18 1.19 2.93
C THR A 371 -15.52 1.53 2.26
N GLU A 372 -16.39 0.54 2.02
CA GLU A 372 -17.48 0.63 1.02
C GLU A 372 -18.86 0.18 1.52
N VAL A 373 -18.93 -0.65 2.56
CA VAL A 373 -20.20 -1.24 3.06
C VAL A 373 -20.26 -1.13 4.58
N ALA A 374 -21.46 -0.99 5.15
CA ALA A 374 -21.68 -1.20 6.59
C ALA A 374 -21.25 -2.63 6.98
N SER A 375 -20.24 -2.74 7.84
CA SER A 375 -19.70 -4.04 8.26
C SER A 375 -20.75 -4.82 9.08
N PRO A 376 -21.03 -6.09 8.77
CA PRO A 376 -21.93 -6.91 9.58
C PRO A 376 -21.32 -7.17 10.96
N PRO A 377 -22.11 -7.48 12.01
CA PRO A 377 -21.60 -7.63 13.37
C PRO A 377 -20.52 -8.72 13.55
N THR A 378 -20.45 -9.72 12.66
CA THR A 378 -19.37 -10.72 12.63
C THR A 378 -18.02 -10.18 12.15
N LEU A 379 -17.98 -9.06 11.43
CA LEU A 379 -16.77 -8.59 10.76
C LEU A 379 -15.94 -7.70 11.69
N PHE A 380 -14.70 -8.13 11.94
CA PHE A 380 -13.64 -7.38 12.59
C PHE A 380 -12.53 -7.14 11.58
N GLN A 381 -11.85 -6.00 11.64
CA GLN A 381 -10.99 -5.54 10.55
C GLN A 381 -9.60 -5.15 11.06
N PHE A 382 -8.55 -5.80 10.58
CA PHE A 382 -7.16 -5.56 11.00
C PHE A 382 -6.26 -5.26 9.80
N GLY A 383 -5.45 -4.20 9.89
CA GLY A 383 -4.65 -3.74 8.75
C GLY A 383 -3.35 -3.04 9.12
N LEU A 384 -2.35 -3.19 8.26
CA LEU A 384 -1.12 -2.40 8.27
C LEU A 384 -1.28 -1.15 7.41
N SER A 385 -2.24 -0.29 7.73
CA SER A 385 -2.45 0.97 6.99
C SER A 385 -1.43 2.03 7.40
N PRO A 386 -0.67 2.61 6.44
CA PRO A 386 0.11 3.82 6.70
C PRO A 386 -0.79 5.05 6.89
N GLU A 387 -2.04 5.02 6.42
CA GLU A 387 -3.03 6.05 6.71
C GLU A 387 -3.44 6.08 8.20
N ASP A 388 -3.33 4.97 8.94
CA ASP A 388 -3.44 4.94 10.42
C ASP A 388 -2.19 5.53 11.08
N GLU A 389 -1.00 5.16 10.63
CA GLU A 389 0.27 5.69 11.13
C GLU A 389 0.38 7.22 10.96
N ALA A 390 -0.08 7.75 9.83
CA ALA A 390 -0.18 9.18 9.57
C ALA A 390 -1.11 9.92 10.54
N GLN A 391 -2.18 9.26 11.03
CA GLN A 391 -3.07 9.82 12.04
C GLN A 391 -2.38 9.84 13.42
N GLN A 392 -1.70 8.75 13.79
CA GLN A 392 -0.89 8.70 15.03
C GLN A 392 0.18 9.80 15.06
N ILE A 393 0.88 10.04 13.94
CA ILE A 393 1.89 11.10 13.85
C ILE A 393 1.25 12.47 13.99
N ALA A 394 0.08 12.70 13.38
CA ALA A 394 -0.66 13.96 13.50
C ALA A 394 -1.14 14.24 14.95
N GLU A 395 -1.69 13.24 15.63
CA GLU A 395 -2.05 13.31 17.06
C GLU A 395 -0.82 13.63 17.93
N LEU A 396 0.26 12.88 17.75
CA LEU A 396 1.48 13.01 18.57
C LEU A 396 2.20 14.34 18.35
N THR A 397 2.28 14.82 17.12
CA THR A 397 2.97 16.08 16.79
C THR A 397 2.20 17.29 17.30
N THR A 398 0.87 17.33 17.11
CA THR A 398 0.04 18.40 17.69
C THR A 398 0.05 18.38 19.22
N ALA A 399 0.01 17.21 19.86
CA ALA A 399 0.16 17.07 21.31
C ALA A 399 1.53 17.58 21.81
N ARG A 400 2.61 17.36 21.04
CA ARG A 400 3.97 17.88 21.30
C ARG A 400 4.17 19.35 20.88
N GLY A 401 3.11 20.11 20.60
CA GLY A 401 3.19 21.54 20.25
C GLY A 401 3.70 21.85 18.84
N GLN A 402 3.91 20.84 18.00
CA GLN A 402 4.21 21.04 16.58
C GLN A 402 2.88 21.37 15.87
N ARG A 403 2.62 22.67 15.65
CA ARG A 403 1.33 23.21 15.18
C ARG A 403 1.36 23.75 13.77
N GLN A 404 2.53 23.83 13.12
CA GLN A 404 2.64 24.31 11.75
C GLN A 404 3.48 23.31 10.93
N ALA A 405 2.85 22.59 10.00
CA ALA A 405 3.47 21.53 9.24
C ALA A 405 3.64 21.87 7.76
N ILE A 406 4.76 21.42 7.20
CA ILE A 406 4.91 21.14 5.77
C ILE A 406 4.52 19.68 5.55
N VAL A 407 3.74 19.37 4.53
CA VAL A 407 3.43 18.00 4.10
C VAL A 407 4.09 17.74 2.75
N MET A 408 4.93 16.70 2.67
CA MET A 408 5.56 16.23 1.43
C MET A 408 5.20 14.77 1.17
N VAL A 409 4.63 14.49 0.00
CA VAL A 409 4.17 13.14 -0.42
C VAL A 409 4.40 12.92 -1.93
N PRO A 410 4.56 11.67 -2.42
CA PRO A 410 4.72 11.44 -3.85
C PRO A 410 3.38 11.60 -4.57
N ASP A 411 3.41 12.24 -5.74
CA ASP A 411 2.25 12.44 -6.60
C ASP A 411 1.71 11.09 -7.08
N SER A 412 0.70 10.60 -6.35
CA SER A 412 0.22 9.23 -6.41
C SER A 412 -1.05 9.08 -5.56
N ALA A 413 -1.87 8.07 -5.88
CA ALA A 413 -3.04 7.75 -5.07
C ALA A 413 -2.70 7.26 -3.64
N TRP A 414 -1.45 6.81 -3.38
CA TRP A 414 -0.99 6.48 -2.02
C TRP A 414 -0.62 7.74 -1.25
N GLY A 415 0.27 8.57 -1.81
CA GLY A 415 0.71 9.83 -1.20
C GLY A 415 -0.46 10.77 -0.92
N LYS A 416 -1.43 10.86 -1.84
CA LYS A 416 -2.66 11.63 -1.61
C LYS A 416 -3.44 11.13 -0.39
N ARG A 417 -3.76 9.83 -0.28
CA ARG A 417 -4.50 9.30 0.89
C ARG A 417 -3.73 9.48 2.19
N LEU A 418 -2.40 9.35 2.14
CA LEU A 418 -1.54 9.55 3.30
C LEU A 418 -1.58 11.01 3.79
N ALA A 419 -1.51 11.97 2.87
CA ALA A 419 -1.73 13.38 3.15
C ALA A 419 -3.16 13.65 3.64
N ASP A 420 -4.20 13.16 2.94
CA ASP A 420 -5.61 13.31 3.37
C ASP A 420 -5.85 12.78 4.80
N SER A 421 -5.12 11.74 5.22
CA SER A 421 -5.21 11.16 6.56
C SER A 421 -4.47 11.99 7.61
N PHE A 422 -3.23 12.40 7.33
CA PHE A 422 -2.46 13.30 8.20
C PHE A 422 -3.19 14.63 8.39
N ILE A 423 -3.52 15.32 7.29
CA ILE A 423 -4.07 16.68 7.27
C ILE A 423 -5.38 16.74 8.07
N ARG A 424 -6.30 15.77 7.87
CA ARG A 424 -7.58 15.69 8.60
C ARG A 424 -7.39 15.68 10.11
N VAL A 425 -6.52 14.81 10.61
CA VAL A 425 -6.32 14.60 12.05
C VAL A 425 -5.42 15.68 12.65
N TYR A 426 -4.47 16.22 11.88
CA TYR A 426 -3.62 17.33 12.28
C TYR A 426 -4.47 18.60 12.48
N GLN A 427 -5.37 18.89 11.53
CA GLN A 427 -6.31 20.01 11.62
C GLN A 427 -7.35 19.82 12.74
N SER A 428 -7.91 18.62 12.92
CA SER A 428 -8.90 18.38 14.00
C SER A 428 -8.33 18.55 15.41
N HIS A 429 -7.01 18.35 15.58
CA HIS A 429 -6.31 18.60 16.84
C HIS A 429 -5.74 20.02 16.97
N GLY A 430 -5.99 20.91 15.99
CA GLY A 430 -5.57 22.31 16.00
C GLY A 430 -4.14 22.56 15.51
N GLY A 431 -3.64 21.75 14.58
CA GLY A 431 -2.47 22.04 13.76
C GLY A 431 -2.87 22.66 12.41
N GLN A 432 -1.93 23.34 11.76
CA GLN A 432 -2.12 24.01 10.46
C GLN A 432 -1.09 23.53 9.44
N VAL A 433 -1.55 23.19 8.24
CA VAL A 433 -0.67 22.77 7.14
C VAL A 433 -0.36 23.99 6.28
N ILE A 434 0.85 24.53 6.46
CA ILE A 434 1.30 25.78 5.83
C ILE A 434 1.68 25.56 4.36
N SER A 435 2.17 24.36 4.05
CA SER A 435 2.63 23.98 2.72
C SER A 435 2.33 22.51 2.47
N LEU A 436 1.77 22.19 1.30
CA LEU A 436 1.55 20.83 0.81
C LEU A 436 2.21 20.72 -0.56
N VAL A 437 3.19 19.81 -0.69
CA VAL A 437 3.89 19.56 -1.95
C VAL A 437 3.82 18.10 -2.33
N ASN A 438 3.15 17.83 -3.46
CA ASN A 438 3.28 16.58 -4.18
C ASN A 438 4.61 16.60 -4.96
N TYR A 439 5.51 15.65 -4.73
CA TYR A 439 6.76 15.49 -5.49
C TYR A 439 6.64 14.31 -6.48
N PRO A 440 7.34 14.31 -7.63
CA PRO A 440 7.15 13.28 -8.63
C PRO A 440 7.60 11.89 -8.15
N ASN A 441 6.73 10.89 -8.33
CA ASN A 441 6.94 9.54 -7.78
C ASN A 441 8.14 8.76 -8.40
N ARG A 442 8.74 9.27 -9.48
CA ARG A 442 9.83 8.59 -10.23
C ARG A 442 10.96 9.49 -10.75
N ASP A 443 10.78 10.82 -10.77
CA ASP A 443 11.82 11.75 -11.23
C ASP A 443 12.54 12.35 -10.02
N ALA A 444 13.71 11.82 -9.69
CA ALA A 444 14.53 12.35 -8.62
C ALA A 444 15.22 13.69 -8.98
N GLY A 445 15.33 14.04 -10.27
CA GLY A 445 16.07 15.22 -10.72
C GLY A 445 15.45 16.54 -10.26
N THR A 446 14.15 16.54 -9.97
CA THR A 446 13.39 17.72 -9.50
C THR A 446 13.22 17.77 -7.98
N TYR A 447 13.74 16.80 -7.20
CA TYR A 447 13.48 16.72 -5.75
C TYR A 447 13.96 17.94 -4.97
N LEU A 448 15.11 18.53 -5.35
CA LEU A 448 15.59 19.78 -4.74
C LEU A 448 14.60 20.94 -4.97
N GLN A 449 14.04 21.07 -6.18
CA GLN A 449 13.04 22.10 -6.50
C GLN A 449 11.76 21.91 -5.67
N HIS A 450 11.32 20.66 -5.48
CA HIS A 450 10.15 20.36 -4.62
C HIS A 450 10.42 20.66 -3.14
N VAL A 451 11.62 20.34 -2.61
CA VAL A 451 12.04 20.71 -1.25
C VAL A 451 12.10 22.23 -1.09
N GLN A 452 12.71 22.95 -2.04
CA GLN A 452 12.78 24.42 -2.03
C GLN A 452 11.40 25.06 -2.09
N THR A 453 10.49 24.55 -2.93
CA THR A 453 9.10 24.99 -3.00
C THR A 453 8.37 24.75 -1.68
N ALA A 454 8.56 23.57 -1.08
CA ALA A 454 7.92 23.20 0.18
C ALA A 454 8.32 24.13 1.32
N LEU A 455 9.62 24.44 1.44
CA LEU A 455 10.20 25.34 2.44
C LEU A 455 9.89 26.82 2.18
N ALA A 456 9.91 27.27 0.92
CA ALA A 456 9.62 28.66 0.55
C ALA A 456 8.15 29.03 0.85
N ASN A 457 7.22 28.12 0.58
CA ASN A 457 5.80 28.27 0.94
C ASN A 457 5.55 27.97 2.43
N GLY A 458 6.35 27.09 3.04
CA GLY A 458 6.21 26.61 4.41
C GLY A 458 6.83 27.50 5.49
N ARG A 459 7.05 28.79 5.24
CA ARG A 459 7.65 29.71 6.22
C ARG A 459 6.83 29.78 7.51
N GLY A 460 7.48 29.55 8.64
CA GLY A 460 6.85 29.45 9.96
C GLY A 460 6.59 28.02 10.44
N ALA A 461 6.57 27.03 9.54
CA ALA A 461 6.41 25.63 9.91
C ALA A 461 7.50 25.16 10.89
N ASN A 462 7.10 24.39 11.89
CA ASN A 462 7.96 23.80 12.90
C ASN A 462 8.15 22.27 12.75
N MET A 463 7.56 21.65 11.73
CA MET A 463 7.84 20.27 11.32
C MET A 463 7.64 20.02 9.82
N VAL A 464 8.24 18.95 9.30
CA VAL A 464 7.86 18.32 8.03
C VAL A 464 7.22 16.97 8.32
N PHE A 465 6.06 16.68 7.73
CA PHE A 465 5.56 15.31 7.56
C PHE A 465 5.96 14.80 6.16
N LEU A 466 6.81 13.78 6.12
CA LEU A 466 7.32 13.16 4.92
C LEU A 466 6.73 11.76 4.74
N GLY A 467 5.78 11.65 3.81
CA GLY A 467 5.30 10.35 3.33
C GLY A 467 6.11 9.90 2.13
N ALA A 468 7.00 8.92 2.29
CA ALA A 468 7.92 8.48 1.24
C ALA A 468 8.18 6.95 1.30
N SER A 469 8.65 6.36 0.17
CA SER A 469 9.31 5.05 0.18
C SER A 469 10.76 5.17 0.68
N PRO A 470 11.48 4.08 1.00
CA PRO A 470 12.86 4.18 1.49
C PRO A 470 13.79 4.81 0.45
N THR A 471 13.61 4.46 -0.82
CA THR A 471 14.35 5.04 -1.96
C THR A 471 14.06 6.52 -2.20
N GLN A 472 12.89 7.02 -1.80
CA GLN A 472 12.54 8.45 -1.90
C GLN A 472 13.02 9.21 -0.66
N ALA A 473 12.85 8.62 0.52
CA ALA A 473 13.26 9.21 1.80
C ALA A 473 14.78 9.44 1.86
N ARG A 474 15.59 8.43 1.46
CA ARG A 474 17.06 8.54 1.39
C ARG A 474 17.55 9.64 0.43
N LEU A 475 16.71 10.09 -0.51
CA LEU A 475 17.03 11.23 -1.39
C LEU A 475 16.49 12.57 -0.87
N LEU A 476 15.28 12.58 -0.28
CA LEU A 476 14.62 13.80 0.19
C LEU A 476 15.13 14.29 1.54
N ARG A 477 15.50 13.38 2.46
CA ARG A 477 15.92 13.71 3.82
C ARG A 477 17.26 14.46 3.87
N PRO A 478 18.31 14.09 3.09
CA PRO A 478 19.54 14.90 3.01
C PRO A 478 19.30 16.29 2.40
N LEU A 479 18.43 16.40 1.39
CA LEU A 479 18.04 17.71 0.81
C LEU A 479 17.31 18.59 1.83
N LEU A 480 16.42 18.01 2.63
CA LEU A 480 15.79 18.70 3.77
C LEU A 480 16.82 19.12 4.82
N GLN A 481 17.82 18.29 5.12
CA GLN A 481 18.91 18.66 6.05
C GLN A 481 19.74 19.84 5.52
N ALA A 482 20.08 19.83 4.23
CA ALA A 482 20.90 20.86 3.58
C ALA A 482 20.17 22.19 3.34
N GLN A 483 18.83 22.22 3.40
CA GLN A 483 18.04 23.45 3.21
C GLN A 483 17.36 23.95 4.49
N ALA A 484 17.09 23.07 5.47
CA ALA A 484 16.37 23.38 6.70
C ALA A 484 16.75 22.44 7.87
N GLY A 485 18.04 22.20 8.10
CA GLY A 485 18.55 21.17 9.03
C GLY A 485 18.20 21.27 10.52
N MET A 486 17.42 22.26 10.95
CA MET A 486 16.81 22.34 12.29
C MET A 486 15.34 21.90 12.32
N LEU A 487 14.72 21.69 11.16
CA LEU A 487 13.29 21.40 11.03
C LEU A 487 13.05 19.87 11.16
N PRO A 488 12.40 19.38 12.24
CA PRO A 488 12.24 17.95 12.47
C PRO A 488 11.35 17.31 11.40
N VAL A 489 11.85 16.20 10.83
CA VAL A 489 11.14 15.40 9.84
C VAL A 489 10.47 14.21 10.54
N TYR A 490 9.15 14.10 10.35
CA TYR A 490 8.30 13.03 10.85
C TYR A 490 7.80 12.17 9.69
N ALA A 491 7.81 10.84 9.82
CA ALA A 491 7.44 9.92 8.75
C ALA A 491 6.74 8.64 9.24
N THR A 492 6.16 7.87 8.32
CA THR A 492 5.58 6.54 8.61
C THR A 492 6.61 5.42 8.42
N SER A 493 6.30 4.19 8.85
CA SER A 493 7.12 2.97 8.68
C SER A 493 7.60 2.73 7.25
N HIS A 494 6.92 3.30 6.25
CA HIS A 494 7.23 3.18 4.84
C HIS A 494 8.57 3.80 4.42
N ILE A 495 9.18 4.68 5.23
CA ILE A 495 10.55 5.14 4.95
C ILE A 495 11.62 4.09 5.26
N PHE A 496 11.29 3.07 6.06
CA PHE A 496 12.21 1.97 6.37
C PHE A 496 11.88 0.72 5.55
N SER A 497 12.90 0.11 4.94
CA SER A 497 12.76 -1.07 4.07
C SER A 497 12.35 -2.34 4.81
N GLY A 498 12.38 -2.34 6.16
CA GLY A 498 12.18 -3.53 6.98
C GLY A 498 13.39 -4.45 6.99
N ARG A 499 14.58 -3.94 6.64
CA ARG A 499 15.88 -4.65 6.67
C ARG A 499 16.96 -3.68 7.11
N SER A 500 17.92 -4.13 7.91
CA SER A 500 19.03 -3.27 8.31
C SER A 500 19.95 -2.99 7.12
N GLU A 501 19.99 -1.74 6.64
CA GLU A 501 20.89 -1.27 5.58
C GLU A 501 21.68 0.00 5.99
N PRO A 502 22.48 0.01 7.07
CA PRO A 502 22.96 1.26 7.70
C PRO A 502 23.68 2.22 6.74
N ASN A 503 24.52 1.69 5.85
CA ASN A 503 25.25 2.46 4.83
C ASN A 503 24.34 3.18 3.81
N LYS A 504 23.04 2.87 3.77
CA LYS A 504 22.00 3.55 2.97
C LYS A 504 20.99 4.30 3.82
N ASP A 505 20.76 3.83 5.05
CA ASP A 505 19.81 4.42 5.99
C ASP A 505 20.40 5.59 6.79
N VAL A 506 21.72 5.81 6.74
CA VAL A 506 22.36 7.02 7.30
C VAL A 506 21.84 8.32 6.66
N ASP A 507 21.38 8.26 5.41
CA ASP A 507 20.66 9.37 4.75
C ASP A 507 19.33 9.72 5.45
N LEU A 508 18.83 8.85 6.35
CA LEU A 508 17.61 9.03 7.13
C LEU A 508 17.85 9.56 8.55
N ASP A 509 19.10 9.78 8.98
CA ASP A 509 19.45 10.13 10.36
C ASP A 509 18.65 11.32 10.93
N GLY A 510 18.24 11.18 12.18
CA GLY A 510 17.37 12.14 12.88
C GLY A 510 15.93 12.23 12.37
N THR A 511 15.50 11.38 11.41
CA THR A 511 14.09 11.30 11.00
C THR A 511 13.30 10.52 12.05
N ILE A 512 12.32 11.18 12.67
CA ILE A 512 11.40 10.57 13.63
C ILE A 512 10.34 9.80 12.84
N TYR A 513 10.09 8.53 13.15
CA TYR A 513 9.09 7.76 12.41
C TYR A 513 8.39 6.69 13.26
N THR A 514 7.24 6.20 12.79
CA THR A 514 6.51 5.09 13.42
C THR A 514 7.03 3.73 12.98
N GLU A 515 7.24 2.82 13.92
CA GLU A 515 7.64 1.44 13.62
C GLU A 515 7.03 0.43 14.60
N ILE A 516 6.87 -0.80 14.16
CA ILE A 516 6.31 -1.87 15.00
C ILE A 516 7.37 -2.44 15.98
N PRO A 517 6.97 -2.88 17.20
CA PRO A 517 7.88 -3.46 18.19
C PRO A 517 8.78 -4.57 17.63
N LEU A 518 8.23 -5.53 16.87
CA LEU A 518 9.01 -6.65 16.32
C LEU A 518 10.18 -6.20 15.44
N VAL A 519 10.03 -5.12 14.68
CA VAL A 519 11.10 -4.64 13.79
C VAL A 519 12.24 -4.03 14.62
N LEU A 520 11.91 -3.26 15.65
CA LEU A 520 12.90 -2.62 16.52
C LEU A 520 13.62 -3.65 17.40
N GLU A 521 12.89 -4.62 17.95
CA GLU A 521 13.44 -5.77 18.67
C GLU A 521 14.32 -6.63 17.76
N GLY A 522 13.86 -6.89 16.53
CA GLY A 522 14.56 -7.65 15.50
C GLY A 522 15.88 -7.00 15.05
N ILE A 523 15.98 -5.68 15.11
CA ILE A 523 17.25 -4.95 14.89
C ILE A 523 18.17 -5.15 16.09
N LYS A 524 17.65 -4.91 17.31
CA LYS A 524 18.42 -5.00 18.56
C LYS A 524 19.02 -6.39 18.81
N ASN A 525 18.34 -7.45 18.39
CA ASN A 525 18.80 -8.85 18.55
C ASN A 525 19.36 -9.49 17.26
N GLY A 526 19.44 -8.73 16.16
CA GLY A 526 19.94 -9.19 14.85
C GLY A 526 19.00 -10.14 14.06
N SER A 527 17.85 -10.53 14.61
CA SER A 527 16.93 -11.49 13.96
C SER A 527 16.12 -10.93 12.79
N LEU A 528 16.04 -9.61 12.59
CA LEU A 528 15.17 -8.97 11.58
C LEU A 528 15.33 -9.59 10.19
N ASN A 529 16.57 -9.86 9.79
CA ASN A 529 16.91 -10.35 8.45
C ASN A 529 16.59 -11.85 8.24
N LEU A 530 16.17 -12.58 9.28
CA LEU A 530 15.68 -13.96 9.18
C LEU A 530 14.26 -14.01 8.60
N LEU A 531 13.46 -12.96 8.83
CA LEU A 531 12.12 -12.80 8.29
C LEU A 531 12.18 -12.15 6.91
N LYS A 532 11.39 -12.64 5.96
CA LYS A 532 11.37 -12.12 4.59
C LYS A 532 10.55 -10.84 4.50
N PHE A 533 9.47 -10.76 5.27
CA PHE A 533 8.55 -9.64 5.40
C PHE A 533 8.16 -9.42 6.89
N PRO A 534 9.06 -8.90 7.74
CA PRO A 534 8.88 -8.85 9.21
C PRO A 534 7.54 -8.26 9.68
N ARG A 535 7.05 -7.19 9.05
CA ARG A 535 5.77 -6.55 9.40
C ARG A 535 4.55 -7.44 9.11
N LEU A 536 4.63 -8.31 8.11
CA LEU A 536 3.57 -9.24 7.73
C LEU A 536 3.59 -10.51 8.60
N TYR A 537 4.78 -10.96 9.03
CA TYR A 537 4.91 -11.96 10.09
C TYR A 537 4.29 -11.48 11.41
N ALA A 538 4.60 -10.25 11.83
CA ALA A 538 3.98 -9.62 13.00
C ALA A 538 2.45 -9.54 12.89
N MET A 539 1.93 -9.16 11.71
CA MET A 539 0.48 -9.15 11.44
C MET A 539 -0.14 -10.54 11.56
N GLY A 540 0.57 -11.60 11.15
CA GLY A 540 0.13 -12.98 11.36
C GLY A 540 -0.03 -13.35 12.83
N ALA A 541 1.04 -13.15 13.61
CA ALA A 541 1.05 -13.43 15.04
C ALA A 541 -0.02 -12.64 15.79
N ASP A 542 -0.12 -11.34 15.53
CA ASP A 542 -1.13 -10.49 16.16
C ASP A 542 -2.55 -10.85 15.71
N ALA A 543 -2.78 -11.25 14.46
CA ALA A 543 -4.10 -11.70 14.03
C ALA A 543 -4.57 -12.95 14.78
N ALA A 544 -3.66 -13.90 15.04
CA ALA A 544 -3.96 -15.05 15.88
C ALA A 544 -4.26 -14.63 17.34
N MET A 545 -3.47 -13.71 17.89
CA MET A 545 -3.68 -13.18 19.25
C MET A 545 -4.99 -12.39 19.39
N ILE A 546 -5.33 -11.55 18.40
CA ILE A 546 -6.59 -10.78 18.33
C ILE A 546 -7.77 -11.73 18.25
N ALA A 547 -7.69 -12.77 17.41
CA ALA A 547 -8.74 -13.77 17.29
C ALA A 547 -8.98 -14.51 18.62
N ALA A 548 -7.90 -14.89 19.32
CA ALA A 548 -7.99 -15.55 20.63
C ALA A 548 -8.55 -14.63 21.74
N GLN A 549 -8.22 -13.34 21.71
CA GLN A 549 -8.59 -12.38 22.76
C GLN A 549 -9.70 -11.41 22.32
N LEU A 550 -10.47 -11.78 21.29
CA LEU A 550 -11.55 -10.94 20.76
C LEU A 550 -12.64 -10.57 21.79
N PRO A 551 -13.05 -11.46 22.72
CA PRO A 551 -13.96 -11.09 23.82
C PRO A 551 -13.36 -10.03 24.77
N ALA A 552 -12.06 -10.11 25.07
CA ALA A 552 -11.37 -9.15 25.93
C ALA A 552 -11.24 -7.78 25.24
N LEU A 553 -10.91 -7.77 23.95
CA LEU A 553 -10.91 -6.57 23.10
C LEU A 553 -12.31 -5.92 23.03
N ALA A 554 -13.38 -6.70 22.95
CA ALA A 554 -14.76 -6.20 23.01
C ALA A 554 -15.11 -5.58 24.37
N GLN A 555 -14.51 -6.07 25.47
CA GLN A 555 -14.56 -5.46 26.80
C GLN A 555 -13.62 -4.24 26.96
N ARG A 556 -13.07 -3.70 25.86
CA ARG A 556 -12.14 -2.57 25.81
C ARG A 556 -10.78 -2.80 26.48
N GLN A 557 -10.37 -4.06 26.68
CA GLN A 557 -9.00 -4.36 27.08
C GLN A 557 -8.03 -4.01 25.93
N GLN A 558 -6.77 -3.72 26.26
CA GLN A 558 -5.70 -3.43 25.31
C GLN A 558 -4.69 -4.58 25.31
N LEU A 559 -4.25 -4.99 24.13
CA LEU A 559 -3.22 -6.02 23.96
C LEU A 559 -1.89 -5.38 23.52
N ARG A 560 -0.76 -5.94 23.95
CA ARG A 560 0.56 -5.60 23.42
C ARG A 560 0.91 -6.58 22.31
N GLY A 561 0.86 -6.13 21.07
CA GLY A 561 1.17 -6.93 19.88
C GLY A 561 2.52 -6.62 19.26
N LYS A 562 2.99 -7.54 18.42
CA LYS A 562 4.19 -7.41 17.59
C LYS A 562 4.10 -6.26 16.58
N THR A 563 2.87 -5.81 16.26
CA THR A 563 2.51 -4.67 15.39
C THR A 563 2.20 -3.37 16.14
N GLY A 564 2.28 -3.36 17.49
CA GLY A 564 2.02 -2.21 18.36
C GLY A 564 1.03 -2.51 19.49
N ASP A 565 0.65 -1.47 20.25
CA ASP A 565 -0.49 -1.53 21.17
C ASP A 565 -1.80 -1.66 20.38
N ILE A 566 -2.62 -2.65 20.70
CA ILE A 566 -3.81 -3.07 19.96
C ILE A 566 -5.08 -2.86 20.80
N ARG A 567 -6.11 -2.24 20.19
CA ARG A 567 -7.43 -2.03 20.80
C ARG A 567 -8.56 -2.12 19.77
N LEU A 568 -9.75 -2.53 20.19
CA LEU A 568 -10.94 -2.47 19.35
C LEU A 568 -11.45 -1.02 19.26
N GLY A 569 -11.54 -0.50 18.03
CA GLY A 569 -12.11 0.81 17.72
C GLY A 569 -13.53 0.73 17.14
N PRO A 570 -14.09 1.87 16.71
CA PRO A 570 -15.39 1.93 16.06
C PRO A 570 -15.46 1.06 14.79
N ASN A 571 -16.69 0.65 14.41
CA ASN A 571 -16.96 -0.17 13.21
C ASN A 571 -16.16 -1.49 13.18
N HIS A 572 -15.85 -2.02 14.36
CA HIS A 572 -15.02 -3.21 14.59
C HIS A 572 -13.63 -3.14 13.93
N SER A 573 -13.10 -1.93 13.72
CA SER A 573 -11.73 -1.73 13.26
C SER A 573 -10.75 -1.93 14.41
N ILE A 574 -9.76 -2.81 14.24
CA ILE A 574 -8.67 -3.01 15.18
C ILE A 574 -7.66 -1.88 14.99
N GLN A 575 -7.59 -0.97 15.96
CA GLN A 575 -6.68 0.16 15.95
C GLN A 575 -5.34 -0.21 16.60
N ARG A 576 -4.24 0.17 15.94
CA ARG A 576 -2.87 0.02 16.44
C ARG A 576 -2.29 1.36 16.88
N ARG A 577 -1.40 1.34 17.87
CA ARG A 577 -0.48 2.44 18.19
C ARG A 577 0.94 1.89 18.17
N LEU A 578 1.75 2.39 17.25
CA LEU A 578 3.13 1.94 17.00
C LEU A 578 4.11 2.65 17.94
N ASN A 579 5.33 2.12 18.05
CA ASN A 579 6.42 2.82 18.72
C ASN A 579 6.91 3.98 17.83
N LEU A 580 7.59 4.95 18.44
CA LEU A 580 8.45 5.87 17.69
C LEU A 580 9.87 5.32 17.62
N ALA A 581 10.56 5.67 16.54
CA ALA A 581 11.97 5.43 16.33
C ALA A 581 12.64 6.62 15.62
N THR A 582 13.96 6.68 15.68
CA THR A 582 14.81 7.55 14.86
C THR A 582 15.95 6.74 14.26
N PHE A 583 16.50 7.20 13.16
CA PHE A 583 17.76 6.67 12.63
C PHE A 583 18.94 7.34 13.34
N ILE A 584 19.93 6.53 13.73
CA ILE A 584 21.22 6.96 14.30
C ILE A 584 22.32 6.12 13.62
N ASN A 585 23.24 6.76 12.90
CA ASN A 585 24.23 6.10 12.03
C ASN A 585 23.58 5.08 11.07
N GLY A 586 22.37 5.38 10.58
CA GLY A 586 21.56 4.50 9.74
C GLY A 586 20.90 3.31 10.44
N VAL A 587 20.98 3.21 11.77
CA VAL A 587 20.31 2.16 12.55
C VAL A 587 19.02 2.70 13.18
N PRO A 588 17.84 2.14 12.87
CA PRO A 588 16.61 2.45 13.59
C PRO A 588 16.74 2.12 15.08
N THR A 589 16.57 3.15 15.90
CA THR A 589 16.67 3.13 17.36
C THR A 589 15.34 3.61 17.93
N PRO A 590 14.73 2.91 18.92
CA PRO A 590 13.52 3.40 19.57
C PRO A 590 13.68 4.81 20.15
N LEU A 591 12.59 5.58 20.14
CA LEU A 591 12.46 6.82 20.90
C LEU A 591 11.56 6.56 22.11
N GLU A 592 12.06 6.91 23.29
CA GLU A 592 11.33 6.86 24.56
C GLU A 592 10.32 8.02 24.70
#